data_AF-A0A955JBH4-F1
#
_entry.id   AF-A0A955JBH4-F1
#
_cell.length_a   1.000
_cell.length_b   1.000
_cell.length_c   1.000
_cell.angle_alpha   90.00
_cell.angle_beta   90.00
_cell.angle_gamma   90.00
#
_symmetry.space_group_name_H-M   'P 1'
#
loop_
_entity.id
_entity.type
_entity.pdbx_description
1 polymer ?
#
loop_
_entity_poly.entity_id
_entity_poly.type
_entity_poly.pdbx_seq_one_letter_code
_entity_poly.pdbx_strand_id
1 'polypeptide(L)'
;MNGRELGGHVELLRLESRGVLDDLPCPACGADTVQVRYTNPFEGEYRVWFLCSRCDFRTRAQASGKPPHYTPERVDEELQEQDRR
;
A
#
# COMPACT_ATOMS: atom_id res chain seq x y z
N MET A 1 -6.72 1.45 -19.81
CA MET A 1 -6.06 0.86 -18.63
C MET A 1 -5.36 -0.39 -19.10
N ASN A 2 -4.02 -0.41 -19.10
CA ASN A 2 -3.24 -1.49 -19.73
C ASN A 2 -3.10 -2.68 -18.76
N GLY A 3 -3.35 -3.90 -19.23
CA GLY A 3 -3.43 -5.11 -18.39
C GLY A 3 -2.17 -5.45 -17.57
N ARG A 4 -1.01 -4.84 -17.85
CA ARG A 4 0.22 -5.00 -17.07
C ARG A 4 0.18 -4.27 -15.72
N GLU A 5 -0.50 -3.14 -15.64
CA GLU A 5 -0.59 -2.32 -14.41
C GLU A 5 -1.48 -3.00 -13.35
N LEU A 6 -2.53 -3.68 -13.80
CA LEU A 6 -3.43 -4.44 -12.92
C LEU A 6 -2.73 -5.65 -12.28
N GLY A 7 -1.88 -6.36 -13.03
CA GLY A 7 -1.14 -7.51 -12.50
C GLY A 7 -0.18 -7.14 -11.36
N GLY A 8 0.52 -6.02 -11.51
CA GLY A 8 1.42 -5.50 -10.47
C GLY A 8 0.70 -5.13 -9.18
N HIS A 9 -0.45 -4.46 -9.28
CA HIS A 9 -1.24 -4.10 -8.09
C HIS A 9 -1.81 -5.32 -7.35
N VAL A 10 -2.27 -6.34 -8.09
CA VAL A 10 -2.76 -7.59 -7.49
C VAL A 10 -1.64 -8.31 -6.74
N GLU A 11 -0.42 -8.30 -7.28
CA GLU A 11 0.71 -8.94 -6.61
C GLU A 11 1.10 -8.22 -5.31
N LEU A 12 1.12 -6.89 -5.32
CA LEU A 12 1.37 -6.10 -4.11
C LEU A 12 0.37 -6.43 -2.99
N LEU A 13 -0.92 -6.55 -3.32
CA LEU A 13 -1.96 -6.94 -2.36
C LEU A 13 -1.77 -8.36 -1.82
N ARG A 14 -1.34 -9.31 -2.67
CA ARG A 14 -1.06 -10.68 -2.25
C ARG A 14 0.13 -10.76 -1.30
N LEU A 15 1.19 -10.00 -1.59
CA LEU A 15 2.39 -9.93 -0.75
C LEU A 15 2.08 -9.31 0.61
N GLU A 16 1.34 -8.21 0.63
CA GLU A 16 0.87 -7.60 1.88
C GLU A 16 0.03 -8.57 2.72
N SER A 17 -0.93 -9.27 2.10
CA SER A 17 -1.75 -10.26 2.81
C SER A 17 -0.93 -11.40 3.41
N ARG A 18 0.22 -11.73 2.82
CA ARG A 18 1.19 -12.72 3.32
C ARG A 18 2.12 -12.17 4.40
N GLY A 19 2.06 -10.87 4.72
CA GLY A 19 2.92 -10.22 5.71
C GLY A 19 4.25 -9.73 5.14
N VAL A 20 4.40 -9.68 3.82
CA VAL A 20 5.56 -9.04 3.18
C VAL A 20 5.20 -7.57 3.00
N LEU A 21 5.84 -6.71 3.80
CA LEU A 21 5.48 -5.30 3.92
C LEU A 21 6.57 -4.33 3.43
N ASP A 22 7.78 -4.82 3.18
CA ASP A 22 8.91 -4.03 2.68
C ASP A 22 9.61 -4.76 1.54
N ASP A 23 10.39 -4.03 0.75
CA ASP A 23 11.13 -4.52 -0.41
C ASP A 23 10.23 -5.25 -1.43
N LEU A 24 8.98 -4.79 -1.60
CA LEU A 24 8.08 -5.33 -2.61
C LEU A 24 8.51 -4.84 -4.02
N PRO A 25 8.28 -5.64 -5.06
CA PRO A 25 8.62 -5.28 -6.43
C PRO A 25 7.75 -4.11 -6.93
N CYS A 26 8.40 -3.03 -7.35
CA CYS A 26 7.70 -1.89 -7.94
C CYS A 26 7.24 -2.23 -9.36
N PRO A 27 5.93 -2.15 -9.67
CA PRO A 27 5.45 -2.44 -11.02
C PRO A 27 5.83 -1.37 -12.06
N ALA A 28 6.24 -0.18 -11.61
CA ALA A 28 6.65 0.91 -12.49
C ALA A 28 8.14 0.87 -12.86
N CYS A 29 9.04 0.67 -11.88
CA CYS A 29 10.49 0.69 -12.11
C CYS A 29 11.19 -0.67 -11.98
N GLY A 30 10.49 -1.70 -11.49
CA GLY A 30 11.02 -3.05 -11.31
C GLY A 30 11.93 -3.25 -10.09
N ALA A 31 12.20 -2.21 -9.31
CA ALA A 31 13.01 -2.33 -8.10
C ALA A 31 12.21 -2.86 -6.91
N ASP A 32 12.83 -3.72 -6.10
CA ASP A 32 12.30 -4.24 -4.84
C ASP A 32 12.44 -3.20 -3.72
N THR A 33 11.65 -2.13 -3.81
CA THR A 33 11.75 -0.97 -2.91
C THR A 33 10.40 -0.41 -2.50
N VAL A 34 9.32 -1.13 -2.82
CA VAL A 34 7.97 -0.72 -2.39
C VAL A 34 7.78 -1.09 -0.92
N GLN A 35 7.32 -0.12 -0.15
CA GLN A 35 6.95 -0.27 1.25
C GLN A 35 5.44 -0.16 1.40
N VAL A 36 4.90 -0.94 2.33
CA VAL A 36 3.51 -0.88 2.75
C VAL A 36 3.37 0.08 3.92
N ARG A 37 2.47 1.05 3.76
CA ARG A 37 2.00 1.96 4.80
C ARG A 37 0.50 1.82 4.96
N TYR A 38 -0.01 2.19 6.13
CA TYR A 38 -1.43 2.11 6.42
C TYR A 38 -1.99 3.49 6.76
N THR A 39 -3.29 3.64 6.54
CA THR A 39 -4.08 4.75 7.08
C THR A 39 -5.40 4.21 7.63
N ASN A 40 -5.94 4.90 8.61
CA ASN A 40 -7.26 4.70 9.20
C ASN A 40 -7.95 6.07 9.34
N PRO A 41 -8.37 6.71 8.23
CA PRO A 41 -8.86 8.09 8.27
C PRO A 41 -10.12 8.26 9.14
N PHE A 42 -10.98 7.23 9.15
CA PHE A 42 -12.24 7.16 9.88
C PHE A 42 -12.36 5.81 10.60
N GLU A 43 -13.15 5.76 11.67
CA GLU A 43 -13.40 4.53 12.41
C GLU A 43 -13.97 3.45 11.48
N GLY A 44 -13.33 2.28 11.45
CA GLY A 44 -13.72 1.16 10.59
C GLY A 44 -13.20 1.23 9.15
N GLU A 45 -12.64 2.36 8.70
CA GLU A 45 -12.01 2.48 7.39
C GLU A 45 -10.51 2.26 7.48
N TYR A 46 -9.99 1.29 6.72
CA TYR A 46 -8.56 1.04 6.62
C TYR A 46 -8.14 1.10 5.16
N ARG A 47 -7.01 1.76 4.89
CA ARG A 47 -6.41 1.78 3.56
C ARG A 47 -4.97 1.31 3.64
N VAL A 48 -4.55 0.65 2.57
CA VAL A 48 -3.21 0.10 2.39
C VAL A 48 -2.56 0.88 1.26
N TRP A 49 -1.45 1.53 1.57
CA TRP A 49 -0.64 2.30 0.65
C TRP A 49 0.61 1.54 0.27
N PHE A 50 0.96 1.60 -1.00
CA PHE A 50 2.17 1.02 -1.56
C PHE A 50 3.00 2.15 -2.14
N LEU A 51 4.17 2.39 -1.57
CA LEU A 51 5.04 3.52 -1.90
C LEU A 51 6.41 3.01 -2.35
N CYS A 52 6.84 3.36 -3.55
CA CYS A 52 8.20 3.08 -4.00
C CYS A 52 9.16 4.17 -3.51
N SER A 53 10.29 3.81 -2.91
CA SER A 53 11.31 4.80 -2.52
C SER A 53 12.24 5.23 -3.67
N ARG A 54 12.19 4.56 -4.83
CA ARG A 54 13.05 4.85 -5.99
C ARG A 54 12.39 5.65 -7.12
N CYS A 55 11.07 5.66 -7.20
CA CYS A 55 10.33 6.41 -8.21
C CYS A 55 9.01 6.92 -7.63
N ASP A 56 8.30 7.77 -8.35
CA ASP A 56 7.03 8.37 -7.91
C ASP A 56 5.83 7.38 -7.90
N PHE A 57 6.09 6.08 -7.97
CA PHE A 57 5.04 5.08 -7.87
C PHE A 57 4.45 5.07 -6.47
N ARG A 58 3.17 5.44 -6.40
CA ARG A 58 2.33 5.28 -5.22
C ARG A 58 0.95 4.81 -5.64
N THR A 59 0.39 3.87 -4.91
CA THR A 59 -0.98 3.40 -5.10
C THR A 59 -1.62 3.06 -3.76
N ARG A 60 -2.96 3.03 -3.71
CA ARG A 60 -3.71 2.70 -2.51
C ARG A 60 -4.83 1.72 -2.81
N ALA A 61 -5.13 0.87 -1.83
CA ALA A 61 -6.29 0.00 -1.83
C ALA A 61 -7.11 0.21 -0.56
N GLN A 62 -8.43 0.16 -0.70
CA GLN A 62 -9.33 0.15 0.45
C GLN A 62 -9.45 -1.29 0.95
N ALA A 63 -9.23 -1.49 2.25
CA ALA A 63 -9.48 -2.76 2.90
C ALA A 63 -10.91 -2.78 3.44
N SER A 64 -11.62 -3.90 3.26
CA SER A 64 -12.99 -4.08 3.78
C SER A 64 -13.05 -4.23 5.31
N GLY A 65 -11.91 -4.12 5.99
CA GLY A 65 -11.75 -4.23 7.43
C GLY A 65 -10.29 -4.00 7.82
N LYS A 66 -9.93 -4.23 9.09
CA LYS A 66 -8.55 -4.07 9.58
C LYS A 66 -7.62 -5.06 8.85
N PRO A 67 -6.59 -4.59 8.12
CA PRO A 67 -5.62 -5.48 7.48
C PRO A 67 -4.93 -6.38 8.53
N PRO A 68 -4.63 -7.64 8.18
CA PRO A 68 -4.09 -8.62 9.13
C PRO A 68 -2.77 -8.19 9.76
N HIS A 69 -1.96 -7.42 9.02
CA HIS A 69 -0.64 -6.94 9.46
C HIS A 69 -0.61 -5.44 9.76
N TYR A 70 -1.79 -4.83 9.95
CA TYR A 70 -1.90 -3.44 10.36
C TYR A 70 -1.21 -3.22 11.71
N THR A 71 -0.27 -2.29 11.73
CA THR A 71 0.44 -1.86 12.93
C THR A 71 0.45 -0.32 13.01
N PRO A 72 0.25 0.27 14.20
CA PRO A 72 0.31 1.73 14.37
C PRO A 72 1.64 2.35 13.91
N GLU A 73 2.74 1.61 14.03
CA GLU A 73 4.09 2.04 13.63
C GLU A 73 4.24 2.23 12.11
N ARG A 74 3.35 1.61 11.32
CA ARG A 74 3.32 1.75 9.86
C ARG A 74 2.22 2.71 9.37
N VAL A 75 1.55 3.40 10.29
CA VAL A 75 0.62 4.46 9.94
C VAL A 75 1.41 5.69 9.53
N ASP A 76 1.17 6.17 8.33
CA ASP A 76 1.80 7.37 7.81
C ASP A 76 0.88 8.57 8.04
N GLU A 77 1.32 9.54 8.86
CA GLU A 77 0.50 10.69 9.27
C GLU A 77 0.15 11.63 8.10
N GLU A 78 1.03 11.74 7.10
CA GLU A 78 0.79 12.59 5.93
C GLU A 78 -0.29 11.96 5.04
N LEU A 79 -0.17 10.66 4.75
CA LEU A 79 -1.18 9.91 4.01
C LEU A 79 -2.51 9.86 4.75
N GLN A 80 -2.46 9.77 6.08
CA GLN A 80 -3.62 9.78 6.96
C GLN A 80 -4.41 11.09 6.83
N GLU A 81 -3.74 12.24 6.84
CA GLU A 81 -4.40 13.53 6.60
C GLU A 81 -4.95 13.61 5.18
N GLN A 82 -4.19 13.17 4.18
CA GLN A 82 -4.64 13.14 2.79
C GLN A 82 -5.93 12.31 2.61
N ASP A 83 -6.04 11.19 3.30
CA ASP A 83 -7.19 10.30 3.22
C ASP A 83 -8.44 10.81 3.94
N ARG A 84 -8.30 11.80 4.83
CA ARG A 84 -9.39 12.48 5.55
C ARG A 84 -10.01 13.64 4.76
N ARG A 85 -9.34 14.12 3.70
CA ARG A 85 -9.84 15.17 2.80
C ARG A 85 -10.78 14.60 1.75
#